data_AF-A0A8S3IC22-F1
#
_entry.id   AF-A0A8S3IC22-F1
#
_cell.length_a   1.000
_cell.length_b   1.000
_cell.length_c   1.000
_cell.angle_alpha   90.00
_cell.angle_beta   90.00
_cell.angle_gamma   90.00
#
_symmetry.space_group_name_H-M   'P 1'
#
loop_
_entity.id
_entity.type
_entity.pdbx_description
1 polymer ?
#
loop_
_entity_poly.entity_id
_entity_poly.type
_entity_poly.pdbx_seq_one_letter_code
_entity_poly.pdbx_strand_id
1 'polypeptide(L)'
;NMVRLKAGQGDQLEKSEKNGILVITVPNTDTETMKQVVLFMYTARCNINEDNAIELLNAAGRFDIKSLKVFSGSFIAEHITLHNVLNLMKSAYDYDNKLVRQKCTAFFIDNAQEIMAMKETWKIFAVNRPDIIAELLYWNVNKEEFHRQKF
;
A
#
# COMPACT_ATOMS: atom_id res chain seq x y z
N ASN A 1 19.88 20.89 -0.46
CA ASN A 1 20.04 19.43 -0.32
C ASN A 1 18.74 18.73 -0.66
N MET A 2 18.54 18.40 -1.94
CA MET A 2 17.40 17.61 -2.42
C MET A 2 17.77 16.13 -2.35
N VAL A 3 17.04 15.37 -1.53
CA VAL A 3 17.15 13.92 -1.45
C VAL A 3 16.59 13.34 -2.75
N ARG A 4 17.47 12.80 -3.60
CA ARG A 4 17.07 11.92 -4.70
C ARG A 4 16.47 10.67 -4.07
N LEU A 5 15.14 10.52 -4.13
CA LEU A 5 14.51 9.20 -4.06
C LEU A 5 15.01 8.44 -5.29
N LYS A 6 16.05 7.63 -5.12
CA LYS A 6 16.38 6.60 -6.09
C LYS A 6 15.20 5.63 -6.08
N ALA A 7 14.26 5.78 -7.01
CA ALA A 7 13.54 4.61 -7.49
C ALA A 7 14.63 3.60 -7.87
N GLY A 8 14.68 2.49 -7.13
CA GLY A 8 15.76 1.52 -7.24
C GLY A 8 15.86 1.03 -8.68
N GLN A 9 17.09 0.78 -9.14
CA GLN A 9 17.37 0.19 -10.45
C GLN A 9 16.63 -1.15 -10.70
N GLY A 10 15.97 -1.74 -9.69
CA GLY A 10 15.21 -2.98 -9.78
C GLY A 10 13.73 -2.87 -10.21
N ASP A 11 13.20 -1.67 -10.48
CA ASP A 11 11.78 -1.49 -10.87
C ASP A 11 11.53 -1.24 -12.36
N GLN A 12 12.59 -1.13 -13.17
CA GLN A 12 12.45 -0.89 -14.60
C GLN A 12 11.98 -2.15 -15.33
N LEU A 13 11.08 -1.97 -16.30
CA LEU A 13 10.71 -3.03 -17.23
C LEU A 13 11.90 -3.32 -18.14
N GLU A 14 12.28 -4.60 -18.25
CA GLU A 14 13.38 -4.99 -19.12
C GLU A 14 12.82 -5.56 -20.42
N LYS A 15 13.23 -4.98 -21.54
CA LYS A 15 12.90 -5.48 -22.87
C LYS A 15 14.01 -6.41 -23.36
N SER A 16 13.64 -7.59 -23.85
CA SER A 16 14.55 -8.51 -24.55
C SER A 16 13.86 -9.17 -25.74
N GLU A 17 14.64 -9.83 -26.60
CA GLU A 17 14.13 -10.65 -27.70
C GLU A 17 14.69 -12.07 -27.54
N LYS A 18 13.82 -13.08 -27.62
CA LYS A 18 14.20 -14.50 -27.56
C LYS A 18 13.53 -15.24 -28.70
N ASN A 19 14.33 -15.80 -29.62
CA ASN A 19 13.84 -16.53 -30.80
C ASN A 19 12.81 -15.73 -31.64
N GLY A 20 13.03 -14.42 -31.84
CA GLY A 20 12.11 -13.55 -32.58
C GLY A 20 10.88 -13.09 -31.78
N ILE A 21 10.78 -13.46 -30.49
CA ILE A 21 9.67 -13.07 -29.61
C ILE A 21 10.13 -11.93 -28.71
N LEU A 22 9.36 -10.83 -28.70
CA LEU A 22 9.51 -9.74 -27.75
C LEU A 22 9.13 -10.23 -26.34
N VAL A 23 10.05 -10.08 -25.39
CA VAL A 23 9.86 -10.44 -23.98
C VAL A 23 10.02 -9.20 -23.12
N ILE A 24 9.03 -8.94 -22.26
CA ILE A 24 9.07 -7.88 -21.25
C ILE A 24 9.17 -8.55 -19.87
N THR A 25 10.28 -8.34 -19.18
CA THR A 25 10.46 -8.78 -17.79
C THR A 25 9.89 -7.73 -16.86
N VAL A 26 9.04 -8.19 -15.94
CA VAL A 26 8.44 -7.36 -14.89
C VAL A 26 9.03 -7.82 -13.55
N PRO A 27 10.10 -7.19 -13.05
CA PRO A 27 10.64 -7.52 -11.72
C PRO A 27 9.65 -7.11 -10.63
N ASN A 28 9.72 -7.62 -9.39
CA ASN A 28 8.91 -7.16 -8.24
C ASN A 28 7.38 -7.22 -8.43
N THR A 29 6.88 -8.11 -9.26
CA THR A 29 5.46 -8.42 -9.36
C THR A 29 5.35 -9.92 -9.58
N ASP A 30 4.69 -10.62 -8.67
CA ASP A 30 4.50 -12.05 -8.80
C ASP A 30 3.54 -12.38 -9.96
N THR A 31 3.62 -13.61 -10.43
CA THR A 31 2.85 -14.08 -11.58
C THR A 31 1.35 -13.95 -11.37
N GLU A 32 0.84 -14.16 -10.16
CA GLU A 32 -0.61 -14.14 -9.91
C GLU A 32 -1.14 -12.71 -9.89
N THR A 33 -0.44 -11.79 -9.23
CA THR A 33 -0.74 -10.36 -9.30
C THR A 33 -0.71 -9.87 -10.76
N MET A 34 0.29 -10.27 -11.55
CA MET A 34 0.38 -9.84 -12.95
C MET A 34 -0.76 -10.38 -13.81
N LYS A 35 -1.23 -11.62 -13.58
CA LYS A 35 -2.42 -12.15 -14.28
C LYS A 35 -3.66 -11.30 -13.98
N GLN A 36 -3.86 -10.92 -12.73
CA GLN A 36 -5.00 -10.08 -12.34
C GLN A 36 -4.90 -8.67 -12.94
N VAL A 37 -3.70 -8.10 -13.01
CA VAL A 37 -3.44 -6.83 -13.68
C VAL A 37 -3.80 -6.91 -15.17
N VAL A 38 -3.32 -7.94 -15.88
CA VAL A 38 -3.65 -8.14 -17.30
C VAL A 38 -5.15 -8.36 -17.48
N LEU A 39 -5.77 -9.22 -16.66
CA LEU A 39 -7.22 -9.44 -16.71
C LEU A 39 -7.99 -8.12 -16.54
N PHE A 40 -7.58 -7.29 -15.59
CA PHE A 40 -8.20 -5.99 -15.34
C PHE A 40 -8.02 -5.03 -16.53
N MET A 41 -6.84 -4.97 -17.14
CA MET A 41 -6.61 -4.12 -18.32
C MET A 41 -7.56 -4.45 -19.47
N TYR A 42 -7.90 -5.73 -19.67
CA TYR A 42 -8.76 -6.17 -20.77
C TYR A 42 -10.25 -6.17 -20.44
N THR A 43 -10.62 -6.32 -19.16
CA THR A 43 -12.02 -6.58 -18.77
C THR A 43 -12.59 -5.59 -17.75
N ALA A 44 -11.75 -4.72 -17.18
CA ALA A 44 -12.04 -3.91 -16.00
C ALA A 44 -12.50 -4.73 -14.78
N ARG A 45 -12.09 -6.01 -14.70
CA ARG A 45 -12.38 -6.91 -13.57
C ARG A 45 -11.11 -7.59 -13.09
N CYS A 46 -10.99 -7.79 -11.78
CA CYS A 46 -9.99 -8.68 -11.18
C CYS A 46 -10.57 -9.36 -9.94
N ASN A 47 -9.96 -10.47 -9.54
CA ASN A 47 -10.28 -11.13 -8.28
C ASN A 47 -9.39 -10.56 -7.17
N ILE A 48 -9.94 -9.63 -6.41
CA ILE A 48 -9.26 -9.01 -5.27
C ILE A 48 -9.70 -9.67 -3.96
N ASN A 49 -8.76 -9.87 -3.05
CA ASN A 49 -8.97 -10.37 -1.70
C ASN A 49 -7.89 -9.83 -0.76
N GLU A 50 -7.98 -10.17 0.53
CA GLU A 50 -7.05 -9.68 1.56
C GLU A 50 -5.59 -10.07 1.30
N ASP A 51 -5.35 -11.20 0.60
CA ASP A 51 -4.01 -11.73 0.33
C ASP A 51 -3.31 -11.03 -0.83
N ASN A 52 -4.04 -10.39 -1.75
CA ASN A 52 -3.47 -9.80 -2.97
C ASN A 52 -3.78 -8.30 -3.15
N ALA A 53 -4.61 -7.71 -2.30
CA ALA A 53 -5.07 -6.34 -2.49
C ALA A 53 -3.91 -5.32 -2.48
N ILE A 54 -2.91 -5.53 -1.62
CA ILE A 54 -1.74 -4.64 -1.51
C ILE A 54 -0.90 -4.74 -2.78
N GLU A 55 -0.61 -5.96 -3.23
CA GLU A 55 0.19 -6.25 -4.42
C GLU A 55 -0.49 -5.66 -5.67
N LEU A 56 -1.81 -5.81 -5.78
CA LEU A 56 -2.62 -5.20 -6.84
C LEU A 56 -2.57 -3.68 -6.81
N LEU A 57 -2.63 -3.08 -5.62
CA LEU A 57 -2.53 -1.63 -5.46
C LEU A 57 -1.15 -1.09 -5.84
N ASN A 58 -0.10 -1.79 -5.44
CA ASN A 58 1.28 -1.44 -5.77
C ASN A 58 1.52 -1.57 -7.27
N ALA A 59 1.06 -2.67 -7.87
CA ALA A 59 1.12 -2.88 -9.31
C ALA A 59 0.34 -1.80 -10.08
N ALA A 60 -0.85 -1.42 -9.60
CA ALA A 60 -1.62 -0.34 -10.20
C ALA A 60 -0.91 1.01 -10.15
N GLY A 61 -0.23 1.31 -9.04
CA GLY A 61 0.63 2.50 -8.93
C GLY A 61 1.80 2.47 -9.90
N ARG A 62 2.47 1.32 -10.01
CA ARG A 62 3.65 1.16 -10.88
C ARG A 62 3.34 1.22 -12.37
N PHE A 63 2.22 0.63 -12.79
CA PHE A 63 1.78 0.63 -14.19
C PHE A 63 0.88 1.83 -14.53
N ASP A 64 0.69 2.77 -13.60
CA ASP A 64 -0.20 3.93 -13.71
C ASP A 64 -1.64 3.58 -14.13
N ILE A 65 -2.18 2.46 -13.61
CA ILE A 65 -3.56 2.01 -13.88
C ILE A 65 -4.48 2.62 -12.84
N LYS A 66 -4.90 3.87 -13.08
CA LYS A 66 -5.68 4.68 -12.13
C LYS A 66 -6.94 3.99 -11.62
N SER A 67 -7.70 3.34 -12.50
CA SER A 67 -8.95 2.64 -12.13
C SER A 67 -8.69 1.44 -11.23
N LEU A 68 -7.65 0.65 -11.50
CA LEU A 68 -7.25 -0.44 -10.61
C LEU A 68 -6.78 0.09 -9.26
N LYS A 69 -6.03 1.20 -9.24
CA LYS A 69 -5.56 1.85 -8.01
C LYS A 69 -6.72 2.28 -7.12
N VAL A 70 -7.77 2.85 -7.71
CA VAL A 70 -9.00 3.23 -6.99
C VAL A 70 -9.73 1.99 -6.49
N PHE A 71 -9.89 0.97 -7.36
CA PHE A 71 -10.58 -0.27 -7.03
C PHE A 71 -9.93 -1.02 -5.86
N SER A 72 -8.61 -1.28 -5.94
CA SER A 72 -7.89 -1.95 -4.87
C SER A 72 -7.75 -1.10 -3.62
N GLY A 73 -7.56 0.21 -3.76
CA GLY A 73 -7.54 1.13 -2.63
C GLY A 73 -8.86 1.16 -1.85
N SER A 74 -9.99 1.08 -2.56
CA SER A 74 -11.32 1.03 -1.94
C SER A 74 -11.55 -0.28 -1.21
N PHE A 75 -11.19 -1.41 -1.84
CA PHE A 75 -11.26 -2.72 -1.19
C PHE A 75 -10.44 -2.75 0.10
N ILE A 76 -9.20 -2.27 0.08
CA ILE A 76 -8.34 -2.20 1.27
C ILE A 76 -8.99 -1.35 2.37
N ALA A 77 -9.53 -0.18 2.00
CA ALA A 77 -10.14 0.74 2.96
C ALA A 77 -11.36 0.14 3.68
N GLU A 78 -12.06 -0.79 3.06
CA GLU A 78 -13.21 -1.51 3.64
C GLU A 78 -12.82 -2.71 4.51
N HIS A 79 -11.59 -3.21 4.38
CA HIS A 79 -11.10 -4.42 5.05
C HIS A 79 -9.95 -4.12 6.05
N ILE A 80 -9.89 -2.90 6.58
CA ILE A 80 -8.92 -2.55 7.63
C ILE A 80 -9.34 -3.20 8.95
N THR A 81 -8.41 -3.89 9.61
CA THR A 81 -8.60 -4.59 10.87
C THR A 81 -7.45 -4.30 11.84
N LEU A 82 -7.63 -4.62 13.12
CA LEU A 82 -6.58 -4.51 14.14
C LEU A 82 -5.32 -5.29 13.79
N HIS A 83 -5.47 -6.41 13.05
CA HIS A 83 -4.36 -7.30 12.71
C HIS A 83 -3.57 -6.85 11.47
N ASN A 84 -4.22 -6.15 10.54
CA ASN A 84 -3.59 -5.77 9.26
C ASN A 84 -3.21 -4.29 9.17
N VAL A 85 -3.77 -3.40 10.02
CA VAL A 85 -3.61 -1.94 9.89
C VAL A 85 -2.14 -1.48 9.87
N LEU A 86 -1.27 -2.07 10.68
CA LEU A 86 0.15 -1.69 10.72
C LEU A 86 0.89 -2.09 9.43
N ASN A 87 0.58 -3.27 8.87
CA ASN A 87 1.15 -3.73 7.60
C ASN A 87 0.64 -2.88 6.43
N LEU A 88 -0.67 -2.61 6.40
CA LEU A 88 -1.27 -1.71 5.41
C LEU A 88 -0.69 -0.31 5.49
N MET A 89 -0.44 0.19 6.70
CA MET A 89 0.19 1.49 6.91
C MET A 89 1.60 1.51 6.33
N LYS A 90 2.44 0.52 6.64
CA LYS A 90 3.79 0.40 6.06
C LYS A 90 3.75 0.46 4.54
N SER A 91 2.91 -0.36 3.92
CA SER A 91 2.74 -0.38 2.47
C SER A 91 2.27 0.97 1.94
N ALA A 92 1.33 1.63 2.62
CA ALA A 92 0.84 2.93 2.19
C ALA A 92 1.94 4.01 2.17
N TYR A 93 2.91 3.97 3.09
CA TYR A 93 4.07 4.86 3.03
C TYR A 93 5.06 4.47 1.95
N ASP A 94 5.39 3.18 1.84
CA ASP A 94 6.41 2.69 0.91
C ASP A 94 6.02 2.97 -0.56
N TYR A 95 4.72 3.00 -0.86
CA TYR A 95 4.19 3.20 -2.21
C TYR A 95 3.42 4.54 -2.39
N ASP A 96 3.55 5.49 -1.46
CA ASP A 96 2.86 6.80 -1.45
C ASP A 96 1.34 6.70 -1.73
N ASN A 97 0.68 5.72 -1.10
CA ASN A 97 -0.76 5.59 -1.19
C ASN A 97 -1.48 6.45 -0.15
N LYS A 98 -1.75 7.70 -0.53
CA LYS A 98 -2.39 8.69 0.35
C LYS A 98 -3.76 8.26 0.88
N LEU A 99 -4.59 7.61 0.05
CA LEU A 99 -5.92 7.17 0.46
C LEU A 99 -5.84 6.08 1.53
N VAL A 100 -5.05 5.04 1.29
CA VAL A 100 -4.86 3.95 2.27
C VAL A 100 -4.19 4.47 3.53
N ARG A 101 -3.21 5.36 3.41
CA ARG A 101 -2.56 6.00 4.58
C ARG A 101 -3.57 6.74 5.43
N GLN A 102 -4.40 7.60 4.84
CA GLN A 102 -5.43 8.34 5.56
C GLN A 102 -6.43 7.40 6.25
N LYS A 103 -6.90 6.35 5.56
CA LYS A 103 -7.85 5.38 6.12
C LYS A 103 -7.24 4.56 7.24
N CYS A 104 -5.99 4.12 7.09
CA CYS A 104 -5.26 3.42 8.16
C CYS A 104 -5.01 4.34 9.36
N THR A 105 -4.73 5.63 9.15
CA THR A 105 -4.52 6.58 10.25
C THR A 105 -5.81 6.78 11.02
N ALA A 106 -6.93 6.97 10.32
CA ALA A 106 -8.26 7.07 10.93
C ALA A 106 -8.58 5.83 11.77
N PHE A 107 -8.40 4.63 11.19
CA PHE A 107 -8.62 3.38 11.91
C PHE A 107 -7.70 3.27 13.13
N PHE A 108 -6.42 3.64 12.99
CA PHE A 108 -5.48 3.58 14.10
C PHE A 108 -5.90 4.49 15.25
N ILE A 109 -6.20 5.77 15.01
CA ILE A 109 -6.53 6.71 16.09
C ILE A 109 -7.83 6.33 16.82
N ASP A 110 -8.77 5.70 16.12
CA ASP A 110 -10.02 5.23 16.70
C ASP A 110 -9.82 3.95 17.54
N ASN A 111 -8.74 3.20 17.30
CA ASN A 111 -8.45 1.92 17.95
C ASN A 111 -7.08 1.88 18.65
N ALA A 112 -6.49 3.05 18.94
CA ALA A 112 -5.07 3.15 19.30
C ALA A 112 -4.73 2.35 20.56
N GLN A 113 -5.63 2.34 21.55
CA GLN A 113 -5.44 1.60 22.80
C GLN A 113 -5.29 0.09 22.54
N GLU A 114 -6.15 -0.49 21.70
CA GLU A 114 -6.14 -1.92 21.38
C GLU A 114 -4.90 -2.29 20.57
N ILE A 115 -4.55 -1.48 19.56
CA ILE A 115 -3.38 -1.71 18.71
C ILE A 115 -2.09 -1.60 19.54
N MET A 116 -1.95 -0.57 20.38
CA MET A 116 -0.77 -0.39 21.21
C MET A 116 -0.66 -1.42 22.34
N ALA A 117 -1.77 -2.03 22.76
CA ALA A 117 -1.78 -3.13 23.71
C ALA A 117 -1.20 -4.44 23.12
N MET A 118 -1.13 -4.58 21.79
CA MET A 118 -0.43 -5.67 21.11
C MET A 118 1.09 -5.49 21.21
N LYS A 119 1.62 -5.60 22.43
CA LYS A 119 2.95 -5.13 22.85
C LYS A 119 4.08 -5.53 21.90
N GLU A 120 4.13 -6.78 21.47
CA GLU A 120 5.23 -7.27 20.61
C GLU A 120 5.10 -6.71 19.19
N THR A 121 3.93 -6.84 18.57
CA THR A 121 3.65 -6.30 17.22
C THR A 121 3.90 -4.80 17.17
N TRP A 122 3.38 -4.05 18.14
CA TRP A 122 3.56 -2.61 18.24
C TRP A 122 5.04 -2.23 18.43
N LYS A 123 5.74 -2.91 19.33
CA LYS A 123 7.17 -2.64 19.60
C LYS A 123 8.03 -2.91 18.36
N ILE A 124 7.84 -4.04 17.69
CA ILE A 124 8.55 -4.38 16.45
C ILE A 124 8.29 -3.32 15.39
N PHE A 125 7.02 -2.93 15.20
CA PHE A 125 6.66 -1.90 14.23
C PHE A 125 7.32 -0.56 14.56
N ALA A 126 7.31 -0.16 15.84
CA ALA A 126 7.87 1.11 16.26
C ALA A 126 9.38 1.22 16.11
N VAL A 127 10.11 0.12 16.30
CA VAL A 127 11.55 0.07 16.05
C VAL A 127 11.85 0.17 14.55
N ASN A 128 11.05 -0.49 13.71
CA ASN A 128 11.30 -0.55 12.27
C ASN A 128 10.86 0.71 11.52
N ARG A 129 9.80 1.40 11.99
CA ARG A 129 9.18 2.55 11.31
C ARG A 129 8.90 3.72 12.26
N PRO A 130 9.94 4.31 12.88
CA PRO A 130 9.76 5.42 13.82
C PRO A 130 9.15 6.67 13.15
N ASP A 131 9.35 6.83 11.84
CA ASP A 131 8.73 7.88 11.01
C ASP A 131 7.20 7.78 11.02
N ILE A 132 6.65 6.58 10.80
CA ILE A 132 5.21 6.33 10.81
C ILE A 132 4.66 6.51 12.22
N ILE A 133 5.38 5.99 13.24
CA ILE A 133 4.95 6.11 14.63
C ILE A 133 4.81 7.56 15.07
N ALA A 134 5.76 8.42 14.72
CA ALA A 134 5.70 9.83 15.09
C ALA A 134 4.42 10.49 14.56
N GLU A 135 4.05 10.20 13.31
CA GLU A 135 2.81 10.71 12.70
C GLU A 135 1.56 10.10 13.37
N LEU A 136 1.54 8.80 13.62
CA LEU A 136 0.41 8.13 14.28
C LEU A 136 0.17 8.66 15.70
N LEU A 137 1.23 8.85 16.47
CA LEU A 137 1.12 9.39 17.83
C LEU A 137 0.70 10.85 17.83
N TYR A 138 1.21 11.65 16.88
CA TYR A 138 0.75 13.02 16.69
C TYR A 138 -0.75 13.08 16.42
N TRP A 139 -1.25 12.29 15.46
CA TRP A 139 -2.68 12.28 15.16
C TRP A 139 -3.54 11.66 16.26
N ASN A 140 -3.02 10.68 17.00
CA ASN A 140 -3.74 10.11 18.14
C ASN A 140 -3.97 11.16 19.25
N VAL A 141 -2.96 12.00 19.51
CA VAL A 141 -3.09 13.13 20.47
C VAL A 141 -4.03 14.21 19.91
N ASN A 142 -3.99 14.46 18.60
CA ASN A 142 -4.79 15.49 17.92
C ASN A 142 -6.01 14.91 17.18
N LYS A 143 -6.61 13.83 17.69
CA LYS A 143 -7.62 13.05 16.94
C LYS A 143 -8.85 13.87 16.53
N GLU A 144 -9.25 14.84 17.34
CA GLU A 144 -10.37 15.71 16.98
C GLU A 144 -10.04 16.59 15.78
N GLU A 145 -8.80 17.08 15.69
CA GLU A 145 -8.35 17.87 14.54
C GLU A 145 -8.31 17.01 13.28
N PHE A 146 -7.77 15.81 13.38
CA PHE A 146 -7.75 14.85 12.28
C PHE A 146 -9.16 14.61 11.73
N HIS A 147 -10.13 14.36 12.61
CA HIS A 147 -11.52 14.15 12.22
C HIS A 147 -12.22 15.41 11.72
N ARG A 148 -11.82 16.61 12.17
CA ARG A 148 -12.35 17.90 11.68
C ARG A 148 -11.88 18.26 10.29
N GLN A 149 -10.72 17.79 9.86
CA GLN A 149 -10.22 17.96 8.49
C GLN A 149 -11.00 17.10 7.47
N LYS A 150 -12.30 16.82 7.71
CA LYS A 150 -13.15 15.92 6.93
C LYS A 150 -12.94 16.10 5.43
N PHE A 151 -12.55 14.96 4.83
CA PHE A 151 -12.59 14.55 3.42
C PHE A 151 -13.10 15.58 2.41
#